data_AF-A0A2N1VTF8-F1
#
_entry.id   AF-A0A2N1VTF8-F1
#
_cell.length_a   1.000
_cell.length_b   1.000
_cell.length_c   1.000
_cell.angle_alpha   90.00
_cell.angle_beta   90.00
_cell.angle_gamma   90.00
#
_symmetry.space_group_name_H-M   'P 1'
#
loop_
_entity.id
_entity.type
_entity.pdbx_description
1 polymer ?
#
loop_
_entity_poly.entity_id
_entity_poly.type
_entity_poly.pdbx_seq_one_letter_code
_entity_poly.pdbx_strand_id
1 'polypeptide(L)'
;MKPVKNVFTIVVLLLSLILTACGPSKQVTRIDTKEVTDLSGKWNDTDSRLVSEEMVNDVLSRPWLTDFLTSKGKKPVVIVGKIRNKSNEHIALETFSKDIERELLNSGKITFVASKEEREEVRDERKDQQDFASAESFKQFYKEIGADYVLSGVINSIQDASEGQKVIFYQIDLELINIETNTKAWIGNKKIKKYIGQDKYSF
;
A
#
# COMPACT_ATOMS: atom_id res chain seq x y z
N MET A 1 56.13 -35.48 29.90
CA MET A 1 55.51 -35.27 28.57
C MET A 1 54.01 -35.59 28.62
N LYS A 2 53.16 -34.65 29.07
CA LYS A 2 51.68 -34.77 29.07
C LYS A 2 50.88 -33.54 28.55
N PRO A 3 51.45 -32.34 28.25
CA PRO A 3 50.62 -31.21 27.82
C PRO A 3 50.25 -31.23 26.32
N VAL A 4 50.98 -31.97 25.48
CA VAL A 4 50.83 -31.93 24.01
C VAL A 4 49.49 -32.51 23.53
N LYS A 5 48.94 -33.52 24.22
CA LYS A 5 47.63 -34.10 23.89
C LYS A 5 46.48 -33.12 24.15
N ASN A 6 46.55 -32.32 25.20
CA ASN A 6 45.50 -31.34 25.53
C ASN A 6 45.51 -30.15 24.55
N VAL A 7 46.70 -29.71 24.12
CA VAL A 7 46.83 -28.65 23.11
C VAL A 7 46.27 -29.11 21.76
N PHE A 8 46.52 -30.36 21.35
CA PHE A 8 45.97 -30.89 20.10
C PHE A 8 44.43 -30.96 20.12
N THR A 9 43.83 -31.41 21.23
CA THR A 9 42.36 -31.43 21.37
C THR A 9 41.75 -30.03 21.35
N ILE A 10 42.40 -29.04 21.98
CA ILE A 10 41.95 -27.64 21.96
C ILE A 10 42.03 -27.06 20.53
N VAL A 11 43.11 -27.33 19.80
CA VAL A 11 43.26 -26.87 18.41
C VAL A 11 42.21 -27.49 17.49
N VAL A 12 41.91 -28.78 17.64
CA VAL A 12 40.84 -29.45 16.87
C VAL A 12 39.46 -28.90 17.20
N LEU A 13 39.18 -28.60 18.47
CA LEU A 13 37.92 -27.98 18.90
C LEU A 13 37.78 -26.52 18.41
N LEU A 14 38.89 -25.78 18.36
CA LEU A 14 38.91 -24.41 17.83
C LEU A 14 38.68 -24.42 16.30
N LEU A 15 39.28 -25.39 15.61
CA LEU A 15 39.14 -25.54 14.15
C LEU A 15 37.72 -25.98 13.75
N SER A 16 37.05 -26.80 14.56
CA SER A 16 35.65 -27.17 14.32
C SER A 16 34.68 -26.01 14.53
N LEU A 17 34.98 -25.07 15.44
CA LEU A 17 34.20 -23.83 15.63
C LEU A 17 34.30 -22.89 14.41
N ILE A 18 35.46 -22.84 13.75
CA ILE A 18 35.68 -21.99 12.57
C ILE A 18 34.91 -22.52 11.35
N LEU A 19 34.74 -23.84 11.23
CA LEU A 19 33.97 -24.45 10.13
C LEU A 19 32.45 -24.20 10.25
N THR A 20 31.94 -23.89 11.45
CA THR A 20 30.53 -23.51 11.67
C THR A 20 30.28 -21.99 11.55
N ALA A 21 31.31 -21.18 11.34
CA ALA A 21 31.20 -19.72 11.28
C ALA A 21 30.75 -19.17 9.91
N CYS A 22 30.55 -20.05 8.91
CA CYS A 22 29.89 -19.66 7.66
C CYS A 22 28.38 -19.53 7.90
N GLY A 23 27.95 -18.33 8.31
CA GLY A 23 26.53 -17.97 8.31
C GLY A 23 25.95 -18.08 6.89
N PRO A 24 24.62 -18.30 6.75
CA PRO A 24 23.99 -18.38 5.45
C PRO A 24 24.28 -17.12 4.65
N SER A 25 24.91 -17.26 3.48
CA SER A 25 25.15 -16.14 2.58
C SER A 25 23.80 -15.61 2.11
N LYS A 26 23.51 -14.35 2.44
CA LYS A 26 22.29 -13.68 1.97
C LYS A 26 22.42 -13.45 0.46
N GLN A 27 21.79 -14.29 -0.33
CA GLN A 27 21.71 -14.08 -1.78
C GLN A 27 20.57 -13.09 -2.08
N VAL A 28 20.90 -12.01 -2.80
CA VAL A 28 19.94 -10.99 -3.24
C VAL A 28 19.82 -11.09 -4.75
N THR A 29 18.67 -11.57 -5.22
CA THR A 29 18.31 -11.62 -6.65
C THR A 29 17.10 -10.74 -6.89
N ARG A 30 17.03 -10.15 -8.09
CA ARG A 30 15.81 -9.46 -8.53
C ARG A 30 14.80 -10.51 -8.97
N ILE A 31 13.60 -10.40 -8.44
CA ILE A 31 12.44 -11.21 -8.78
C ILE A 31 11.38 -10.32 -9.44
N ASP A 32 10.40 -10.93 -10.11
CA ASP A 32 9.32 -10.18 -10.74
C ASP A 32 8.42 -9.55 -9.67
N THR A 33 8.04 -8.29 -9.86
CA THR A 33 7.10 -7.56 -8.98
C THR A 33 5.70 -8.15 -8.92
N LYS A 34 5.35 -9.07 -9.82
CA LYS A 34 4.07 -9.81 -9.82
C LYS A 34 4.13 -11.11 -9.04
N GLU A 35 5.33 -11.56 -8.68
CA GLU A 35 5.52 -12.79 -7.93
C GLU A 35 5.10 -12.59 -6.48
N VAL A 36 4.23 -13.47 -5.97
CA VAL A 36 3.76 -13.40 -4.58
C VAL A 36 4.91 -13.77 -3.65
N THR A 37 5.37 -12.82 -2.84
CA THR A 37 6.45 -13.05 -1.88
C THR A 37 6.06 -12.71 -0.44
N ASP A 38 5.89 -13.75 0.36
CA ASP A 38 5.53 -13.65 1.78
C ASP A 38 6.70 -14.09 2.67
N LEU A 39 7.70 -13.23 2.84
CA LEU A 39 8.88 -13.53 3.67
C LEU A 39 8.59 -13.42 5.17
N SER A 40 7.85 -12.38 5.58
CA SER A 40 7.60 -12.08 7.00
C SER A 40 6.15 -12.32 7.43
N GLY A 41 5.26 -12.59 6.48
CA GLY A 41 3.80 -12.64 6.68
C GLY A 41 3.15 -11.30 7.05
N LYS A 42 3.89 -10.19 7.03
CA LYS A 42 3.37 -8.83 7.21
C LYS A 42 2.69 -8.33 5.92
N TRP A 43 2.07 -7.15 6.00
CA TRP A 43 1.61 -6.44 4.81
C TRP A 43 2.76 -6.23 3.80
N ASN A 44 2.51 -6.54 2.54
CA ASN A 44 3.45 -6.36 1.43
C ASN A 44 2.83 -5.70 0.21
N ASP A 45 3.63 -5.55 -0.85
CA ASP A 45 3.23 -5.02 -2.15
C ASP A 45 2.12 -5.83 -2.81
N THR A 46 2.14 -7.16 -2.66
CA THR A 46 1.09 -8.04 -3.19
C THR A 46 -0.26 -7.76 -2.52
N ASP A 47 -0.29 -7.63 -1.20
CA ASP A 47 -1.52 -7.28 -0.47
C ASP A 47 -2.05 -5.91 -0.93
N SER A 48 -1.16 -4.92 -1.03
CA SER A 48 -1.50 -3.56 -1.47
C SER A 48 -2.17 -3.56 -2.83
N ARG A 49 -1.57 -4.26 -3.79
CA ARG A 49 -2.10 -4.39 -5.14
C ARG A 49 -3.44 -5.12 -5.17
N LEU A 50 -3.54 -6.29 -4.54
CA LEU A 50 -4.77 -7.10 -4.54
C LEU A 50 -5.94 -6.36 -3.89
N VAL A 51 -5.70 -5.67 -2.77
CA VAL A 51 -6.72 -4.86 -2.11
C VAL A 51 -7.14 -3.70 -3.00
N SER A 52 -6.19 -3.01 -3.62
CA SER A 52 -6.49 -1.87 -4.51
C SER A 52 -7.33 -2.30 -5.72
N GLU A 53 -6.92 -3.36 -6.42
CA GLU A 53 -7.64 -3.93 -7.56
C GLU A 53 -9.09 -4.29 -7.17
N GLU A 54 -9.28 -5.02 -6.07
CA GLU A 54 -10.62 -5.46 -5.64
C GLU A 54 -11.51 -4.30 -5.19
N MET A 55 -10.97 -3.38 -4.39
CA MET A 55 -11.73 -2.25 -3.87
C MET A 55 -12.11 -1.26 -4.98
N VAL A 56 -11.23 -1.04 -5.95
CA VAL A 56 -11.51 -0.18 -7.11
C VAL A 56 -12.53 -0.83 -8.04
N ASN A 57 -12.39 -2.13 -8.31
CA ASN A 57 -13.38 -2.87 -9.09
C ASN A 57 -14.75 -2.84 -8.40
N ASP A 58 -14.79 -3.04 -7.09
CA ASP A 58 -16.02 -2.98 -6.32
C ASP A 58 -16.65 -1.59 -6.42
N VAL A 59 -15.97 -0.52 -6.02
CA VAL A 59 -16.57 0.83 -6.03
C VAL A 59 -17.05 1.23 -7.42
N LEU A 60 -16.32 0.92 -8.49
CA LEU A 60 -16.70 1.28 -9.86
C LEU A 60 -17.83 0.42 -10.45
N SER A 61 -18.17 -0.70 -9.82
CA SER A 61 -19.28 -1.56 -10.23
C SER A 61 -20.63 -1.17 -9.63
N ARG A 62 -20.62 -0.22 -8.68
CA ARG A 62 -21.79 0.09 -7.84
C ARG A 62 -22.68 1.18 -8.47
N PRO A 63 -23.98 1.22 -8.11
CA PRO A 63 -24.96 2.11 -8.75
C PRO A 63 -24.60 3.61 -8.73
N TRP A 64 -23.91 4.08 -7.69
CA TRP A 64 -23.56 5.50 -7.54
C TRP A 64 -22.89 6.10 -8.79
N LEU A 65 -22.05 5.31 -9.48
CA LEU A 65 -21.34 5.77 -10.67
C LEU A 65 -22.31 5.95 -11.83
N THR A 66 -23.17 4.97 -12.08
CA THR A 66 -24.20 5.03 -13.11
C THR A 66 -25.21 6.15 -12.84
N ASP A 67 -25.63 6.32 -11.59
CA ASP A 67 -26.54 7.38 -11.17
C ASP A 67 -25.91 8.77 -11.37
N PHE A 68 -24.62 8.92 -11.04
CA PHE A 68 -23.89 10.16 -11.27
C PHE A 68 -23.76 10.47 -12.77
N LEU A 69 -23.35 9.48 -13.57
CA LEU A 69 -23.19 9.65 -15.01
C LEU A 69 -24.52 10.03 -15.68
N THR A 70 -25.62 9.41 -15.27
CA THR A 70 -26.96 9.68 -15.80
C THR A 70 -27.46 11.07 -15.41
N SER A 71 -27.20 11.50 -14.17
CA SER A 71 -27.68 12.79 -13.65
C SER A 71 -26.83 13.99 -14.08
N LYS A 72 -25.51 13.81 -14.25
CA LYS A 72 -24.57 14.91 -14.54
C LYS A 72 -24.00 14.90 -15.95
N GLY A 73 -24.10 13.78 -16.68
CA GLY A 73 -23.58 13.66 -18.06
C GLY A 73 -22.07 13.77 -18.20
N LYS A 74 -21.31 13.66 -17.10
CA LYS A 74 -19.84 13.75 -17.06
C LYS A 74 -19.27 12.79 -16.02
N LYS A 75 -17.99 12.45 -16.15
CA LYS A 75 -17.27 11.61 -15.18
C LYS A 75 -17.26 12.29 -13.80
N PRO A 76 -17.48 11.54 -12.70
CA PRO A 76 -17.34 12.09 -11.37
C PRO A 76 -15.89 12.45 -11.09
N VAL A 77 -15.68 13.55 -10.38
CA VAL A 77 -14.38 13.97 -9.90
C VAL A 77 -14.15 13.38 -8.51
N VAL A 78 -13.11 12.57 -8.35
CA VAL A 78 -12.82 11.88 -7.08
C VAL A 78 -11.42 12.26 -6.61
N ILE A 79 -11.28 12.49 -5.31
CA ILE A 79 -9.99 12.63 -4.63
C ILE A 79 -9.77 11.47 -3.66
N VAL A 80 -8.54 10.92 -3.60
CA VAL A 80 -8.15 10.02 -2.52
C VAL A 80 -7.81 10.88 -1.31
N GLY A 81 -8.68 10.81 -0.31
CA GLY A 81 -8.48 11.40 1.00
C GLY A 81 -7.59 10.54 1.89
N LYS A 82 -7.60 10.85 3.18
CA LYS A 82 -6.72 10.19 4.15
C LYS A 82 -7.15 8.73 4.39
N ILE A 83 -6.22 7.81 4.18
CA ILE A 83 -6.31 6.42 4.65
C ILE A 83 -5.56 6.34 5.98
N ARG A 84 -6.21 5.81 7.02
CA ARG A 84 -5.63 5.75 8.37
C ARG A 84 -5.11 4.34 8.66
N ASN A 85 -3.87 4.25 9.12
CA ASN A 85 -3.34 3.02 9.67
C ASN A 85 -3.73 2.92 11.15
N LYS A 86 -4.53 1.91 11.49
CA LYS A 86 -4.87 1.48 12.86
C LYS A 86 -4.40 0.05 13.13
N SER A 87 -3.50 -0.47 12.29
CA SER A 87 -2.85 -1.76 12.51
C SER A 87 -1.75 -1.65 13.57
N ASN A 88 -1.27 -2.81 14.02
CA ASN A 88 -0.13 -2.91 14.94
C ASN A 88 1.23 -2.89 14.21
N GLU A 89 1.26 -2.54 12.93
CA GLU A 89 2.48 -2.49 12.13
C GLU A 89 2.58 -1.23 11.28
N HIS A 90 3.79 -0.96 10.79
CA HIS A 90 4.02 0.14 9.86
C HIS A 90 3.64 -0.29 8.45
N ILE A 91 2.49 0.19 7.97
CA ILE A 91 2.03 0.01 6.59
C ILE A 91 2.43 1.23 5.76
N ALA A 92 3.00 0.99 4.58
CA ALA A 92 3.31 2.03 3.60
C ALA A 92 2.02 2.57 2.95
N LEU A 93 1.30 3.43 3.69
CA LEU A 93 0.02 3.98 3.25
C LEU A 93 0.12 4.79 1.95
N GLU A 94 1.26 5.44 1.71
CA GLU A 94 1.48 6.19 0.48
C GLU A 94 1.48 5.27 -0.74
N THR A 95 2.18 4.13 -0.66
CA THR A 95 2.15 3.09 -1.71
C THR A 95 0.74 2.61 -1.95
N PHE A 96 -0.01 2.30 -0.88
CA PHE A 96 -1.39 1.84 -0.98
C PHE A 96 -2.32 2.88 -1.62
N SER A 97 -2.23 4.16 -1.19
CA SER A 97 -2.97 5.25 -1.82
C SER A 97 -2.64 5.36 -3.31
N LYS A 98 -1.35 5.30 -3.68
CA LYS A 98 -0.91 5.38 -5.08
C LYS A 98 -1.38 4.20 -5.92
N ASP A 99 -1.49 3.01 -5.35
CA ASP A 99 -2.06 1.85 -6.04
C ASP A 99 -3.55 2.06 -6.33
N ILE A 100 -4.32 2.55 -5.36
CA ILE A 100 -5.73 2.93 -5.58
C ILE A 100 -5.86 4.00 -6.65
N GLU A 101 -5.05 5.06 -6.58
CA GLU A 101 -5.05 6.15 -7.58
C GLU A 101 -4.79 5.62 -8.98
N ARG A 102 -3.79 4.74 -9.13
CA ARG A 102 -3.44 4.13 -10.40
C ARG A 102 -4.58 3.28 -10.96
N GLU A 103 -5.18 2.42 -10.15
CA GLU A 103 -6.30 1.57 -10.57
C GLU A 103 -7.54 2.41 -10.96
N LEU A 104 -7.85 3.45 -10.19
CA LEU A 104 -8.93 4.37 -10.51
C LEU A 104 -8.67 5.13 -11.82
N LEU A 105 -7.45 5.60 -12.04
CA LEU A 105 -7.06 6.29 -13.28
C LEU A 105 -7.12 5.34 -14.49
N ASN A 106 -6.61 4.13 -14.35
CA ASN A 106 -6.61 3.08 -15.39
C ASN A 106 -8.03 2.69 -15.80
N SER A 107 -9.00 2.76 -14.87
CA SER A 107 -10.40 2.47 -15.19
C SER A 107 -10.99 3.40 -16.25
N GLY A 108 -10.48 4.63 -16.36
CA GLY A 108 -10.99 5.66 -17.26
C GLY A 108 -12.43 6.11 -16.95
N LYS A 109 -13.07 5.62 -15.88
CA LYS A 109 -14.49 5.92 -15.57
C LYS A 109 -14.68 7.18 -14.73
N ILE A 110 -13.63 7.64 -14.05
CA ILE A 110 -13.65 8.80 -13.16
C ILE A 110 -12.57 9.80 -13.56
N THR A 111 -12.74 11.05 -13.14
CA THR A 111 -11.67 12.05 -13.17
C THR A 111 -11.01 12.09 -11.81
N PHE A 112 -9.71 11.83 -11.76
CA PHE A 112 -8.97 11.88 -10.51
C PHE A 112 -8.30 13.25 -10.36
N VAL A 113 -8.36 13.84 -9.16
CA VAL A 113 -7.62 15.07 -8.83
C VAL A 113 -6.52 14.78 -7.84
N ALA A 114 -5.46 15.56 -7.96
CA ALA A 114 -4.31 15.53 -7.06
C ALA A 114 -4.72 15.61 -5.59
N SER A 115 -3.93 14.95 -4.75
CA SER A 115 -4.09 14.94 -3.30
C SER A 115 -4.00 16.35 -2.71
N LYS A 116 -4.21 16.50 -1.41
CA LYS A 116 -4.10 17.83 -0.79
C LYS A 116 -2.66 18.36 -0.94
N GLU A 117 -1.70 17.50 -0.63
CA GLU A 117 -0.27 17.82 -0.63
C GLU A 117 0.23 18.14 -2.05
N GLU A 118 -0.15 17.32 -3.04
CA GLU A 118 0.22 17.57 -4.45
C GLU A 118 -0.38 18.87 -4.99
N ARG A 119 -1.60 19.24 -4.56
CA ARG A 119 -2.21 20.52 -4.97
C ARG A 119 -1.48 21.71 -4.38
N GLU A 120 -0.90 21.59 -3.19
CA GLU A 120 -0.08 22.65 -2.61
C GLU A 120 1.19 22.85 -3.46
N GLU A 121 1.89 21.77 -3.80
CA GLU A 121 3.07 21.82 -4.70
C GLU A 121 2.74 22.40 -6.08
N VAL A 122 1.62 21.98 -6.69
CA VAL A 122 1.20 22.49 -8.00
C VAL A 122 0.79 23.98 -7.94
N ARG A 123 0.25 24.46 -6.82
CA ARG A 123 -0.07 25.88 -6.65
C ARG A 123 1.19 26.72 -6.51
N ASP A 124 2.21 26.22 -5.80
CA ASP A 124 3.49 26.88 -5.66
C ASP A 124 4.20 26.97 -7.02
N GLU A 125 4.22 25.89 -7.79
CA GLU A 125 4.74 25.88 -9.17
C GLU A 125 3.95 26.87 -10.08
N ARG A 126 2.62 26.89 -9.97
CA ARG A 126 1.80 27.84 -10.74
C ARG A 126 2.10 29.30 -10.38
N LYS A 127 2.46 29.56 -9.12
CA LYS A 127 2.84 30.89 -8.64
C LYS A 127 4.16 31.31 -9.28
N ASP A 128 5.17 30.45 -9.25
CA ASP A 128 6.45 30.68 -9.91
C ASP A 128 6.25 30.96 -11.41
N GLN A 129 5.41 30.16 -12.07
CA GLN A 129 5.07 30.36 -13.48
C GLN A 129 4.33 31.68 -13.77
N GLN A 130 3.71 32.35 -12.79
CA GLN A 130 3.17 33.70 -13.07
C GLN A 130 4.27 34.71 -13.35
N ASP A 131 5.43 34.53 -12.72
CA ASP A 131 6.55 35.46 -12.82
C ASP A 131 7.40 35.16 -14.06
N PHE A 132 7.47 33.88 -14.50
CA PHE A 132 8.40 33.45 -15.54
C PHE A 132 7.77 32.90 -16.83
N ALA A 133 6.51 32.47 -16.83
CA ALA A 133 5.88 31.95 -18.04
C ALA A 133 5.43 33.07 -18.98
N SER A 134 5.34 32.77 -20.28
CA SER A 134 4.81 33.71 -21.26
C SER A 134 3.33 34.02 -21.00
N ALA A 135 2.87 35.20 -21.44
CA ALA A 135 1.47 35.61 -21.32
C ALA A 135 0.47 34.65 -21.99
N GLU A 136 0.90 33.89 -23.00
CA GLU A 136 0.04 32.93 -23.70
C GLU A 136 0.00 31.56 -23.02
N SER A 137 1.01 31.23 -22.20
CA SER A 137 1.18 29.89 -21.62
C SER A 137 0.81 29.78 -20.13
N PHE A 138 0.81 30.89 -19.39
CA PHE A 138 0.55 30.87 -17.94
C PHE A 138 -0.85 30.31 -17.61
N LYS A 139 -0.97 29.64 -16.46
CA LYS A 139 -2.24 29.07 -15.99
C LYS A 139 -2.86 29.94 -14.91
N GLN A 140 -4.18 30.12 -14.98
CA GLN A 140 -4.93 30.94 -14.04
C GLN A 140 -5.08 30.27 -12.67
N PHE A 141 -5.04 31.06 -11.61
CA PHE A 141 -5.47 30.64 -10.28
C PHE A 141 -6.99 30.46 -10.21
N TYR A 142 -7.47 29.71 -9.21
CA TYR A 142 -8.90 29.45 -8.95
C TYR A 142 -9.64 28.73 -10.09
N LYS A 143 -8.91 28.04 -10.99
CA LYS A 143 -9.46 27.16 -12.02
C LYS A 143 -9.30 25.66 -11.69
N GLU A 144 -9.05 25.35 -10.42
CA GLU A 144 -8.99 23.96 -9.96
C GLU A 144 -10.36 23.30 -10.02
N ILE A 145 -10.39 22.06 -10.49
CA ILE A 145 -11.62 21.27 -10.54
C ILE A 145 -11.96 20.83 -9.11
N GLY A 146 -13.17 21.14 -8.64
CA GLY A 146 -13.68 20.64 -7.37
C GLY A 146 -14.00 19.15 -7.45
N ALA A 147 -13.63 18.40 -6.42
CA ALA A 147 -14.03 17.00 -6.29
C ALA A 147 -15.54 16.89 -6.00
N ASP A 148 -16.20 15.89 -6.56
CA ASP A 148 -17.59 15.51 -6.22
C ASP A 148 -17.60 14.52 -5.04
N TYR A 149 -16.59 13.65 -4.97
CA TYR A 149 -16.45 12.63 -3.94
C TYR A 149 -15.04 12.57 -3.35
N VAL A 150 -14.97 12.16 -2.09
CA VAL A 150 -13.73 11.83 -1.37
C VAL A 150 -13.74 10.33 -1.06
N LEU A 151 -12.71 9.63 -1.53
CA LEU A 151 -12.45 8.24 -1.14
C LEU A 151 -11.55 8.25 0.10
N SER A 152 -12.01 7.69 1.21
CA SER A 152 -11.24 7.64 2.47
C SER A 152 -11.32 6.26 3.08
N GLY A 153 -10.49 5.97 4.09
CA GLY A 153 -10.57 4.66 4.71
C GLY A 153 -9.67 4.42 5.89
N VAL A 154 -9.67 3.17 6.33
CA VAL A 154 -8.91 2.70 7.48
C VAL A 154 -8.43 1.28 7.25
N ILE A 155 -7.21 1.00 7.71
CA ILE A 155 -6.63 -0.34 7.77
C ILE A 155 -6.51 -0.72 9.24
N ASN A 156 -7.12 -1.83 9.63
CA ASN A 156 -7.04 -2.42 10.96
C ASN A 156 -6.33 -3.77 10.88
N SER A 157 -5.68 -4.18 11.97
CA SER A 157 -5.15 -5.54 12.10
C SER A 157 -5.47 -6.16 13.45
N ILE A 158 -5.72 -7.47 13.45
CA ILE A 158 -5.81 -8.28 14.66
C ILE A 158 -4.72 -9.35 14.56
N GLN A 159 -3.86 -9.42 15.57
CA GLN A 159 -2.82 -10.42 15.66
C GLN A 159 -3.15 -11.40 16.78
N ASP A 160 -3.00 -12.69 16.49
CA ASP A 160 -3.06 -13.77 17.47
C ASP A 160 -1.79 -14.61 17.33
N ALA A 161 -1.19 -15.04 18.44
CA ALA A 161 0.03 -15.84 18.41
C ALA A 161 0.09 -16.80 19.60
N SER A 162 0.45 -18.05 19.32
CA SER A 162 0.62 -19.11 20.32
C SER A 162 1.63 -20.14 19.82
N GLU A 163 2.52 -20.62 20.70
CA GLU A 163 3.42 -21.76 20.44
C GLU A 163 4.20 -21.70 19.10
N GLY A 164 4.72 -20.53 18.73
CA GLY A 164 5.49 -20.35 17.48
C GLY A 164 4.64 -20.24 16.22
N GLN A 165 3.32 -20.25 16.37
CA GLN A 165 2.34 -19.94 15.34
C GLN A 165 1.81 -18.52 15.55
N LYS A 166 1.49 -17.85 14.46
CA LYS A 166 0.97 -16.49 14.45
C LYS A 166 -0.03 -16.34 13.33
N VAL A 167 -1.16 -15.72 13.61
CA VAL A 167 -2.16 -15.31 12.63
C VAL A 167 -2.23 -13.80 12.63
N ILE A 168 -2.17 -13.20 11.44
CA ILE A 168 -2.48 -11.78 11.26
C ILE A 168 -3.70 -11.66 10.38
N PHE A 169 -4.72 -10.99 10.90
CA PHE A 169 -5.91 -10.61 10.16
C PHE A 169 -5.84 -9.12 9.86
N TYR A 170 -5.97 -8.75 8.59
CA TYR A 170 -6.12 -7.37 8.15
C TYR A 170 -7.55 -7.14 7.68
N GLN A 171 -8.10 -5.99 8.04
CA GLN A 171 -9.34 -5.47 7.49
C GLN A 171 -9.13 -4.06 6.98
N ILE A 172 -9.45 -3.87 5.70
CA ILE A 172 -9.35 -2.60 5.00
C ILE A 172 -10.78 -2.18 4.70
N ASP A 173 -11.20 -1.05 5.25
CA ASP A 173 -12.51 -0.46 4.99
C ASP A 173 -12.29 0.86 4.23
N LEU A 174 -12.88 0.99 3.04
CA LEU A 174 -12.89 2.21 2.27
C LEU A 174 -14.32 2.73 2.09
N GLU A 175 -14.45 4.05 2.02
CA GLU A 175 -15.71 4.76 1.95
C GLU A 175 -15.62 5.88 0.91
N LEU A 176 -16.64 5.95 0.04
CA LEU A 176 -16.79 7.04 -0.92
C LEU A 176 -17.84 8.01 -0.39
N ILE A 177 -17.44 9.24 -0.12
CA ILE A 177 -18.27 10.26 0.54
C ILE A 177 -18.53 11.39 -0.44
N ASN A 178 -19.79 11.76 -0.64
CA ASN A 178 -20.16 12.96 -1.40
C ASN A 178 -19.74 14.20 -0.61
N ILE A 179 -18.95 15.08 -1.21
CA ILE A 179 -18.36 16.23 -0.49
C ILE A 179 -19.39 17.31 -0.14
N GLU A 180 -20.46 17.43 -0.92
CA GLU A 180 -21.48 18.46 -0.75
C GLU A 180 -22.49 18.06 0.34
N THR A 181 -22.93 16.80 0.32
CA THR A 181 -23.99 16.31 1.21
C THR A 181 -23.48 15.53 2.42
N ASN A 182 -22.19 15.18 2.46
CA ASN A 182 -21.58 14.29 3.46
C ASN A 182 -22.19 12.87 3.52
N THR A 183 -22.93 12.46 2.49
CA THR A 183 -23.51 11.12 2.44
C THR A 183 -22.52 10.10 1.87
N LYS A 184 -22.51 8.89 2.43
CA LYS A 184 -21.75 7.77 1.87
C LYS A 184 -22.44 7.25 0.61
N ALA A 185 -21.76 7.35 -0.53
CA ALA A 185 -22.21 6.76 -1.78
C ALA A 185 -21.80 5.29 -1.92
N TRP A 186 -20.74 4.88 -1.22
CA TRP A 186 -20.27 3.51 -1.17
C TRP A 186 -19.46 3.25 0.10
N ILE A 187 -19.53 2.01 0.57
CA ILE A 187 -18.64 1.44 1.58
C ILE A 187 -18.28 0.02 1.12
N GLY A 188 -16.99 -0.28 1.12
CA GLY A 188 -16.50 -1.61 0.81
C GLY A 188 -15.45 -2.03 1.81
N ASN A 189 -15.22 -3.33 1.88
CA ASN A 189 -14.12 -3.86 2.66
C ASN A 189 -13.41 -5.02 1.99
N LYS A 190 -12.15 -5.18 2.35
CA LYS A 190 -11.35 -6.35 2.02
C LYS A 190 -10.71 -6.89 3.28
N LYS A 191 -10.72 -8.21 3.40
CA LYS A 191 -10.15 -8.94 4.53
C LYS A 191 -9.04 -9.85 4.03
N ILE A 192 -7.92 -9.85 4.74
CA ILE A 192 -6.77 -10.73 4.49
C ILE A 192 -6.46 -11.45 5.79
N LYS A 193 -6.22 -12.75 5.73
CA LYS A 193 -5.80 -13.54 6.90
C LYS A 193 -4.57 -14.34 6.54
N LYS A 194 -3.45 -14.04 7.19
CA LYS A 194 -2.16 -14.71 6.99
C LYS A 194 -1.85 -15.57 8.20
N TYR A 195 -1.52 -16.83 7.95
CA TYR A 195 -0.97 -17.75 8.95
C TYR A 195 0.55 -17.80 8.78
N ILE A 196 1.26 -17.70 9.89
CA ILE A 196 2.72 -17.76 9.99
C ILE A 196 3.03 -18.84 11.01
N GLY A 197 3.57 -19.96 10.55
CA GLY A 197 4.02 -21.03 11.41
C GLY A 197 5.23 -21.70 10.80
N GLN A 198 6.00 -22.42 11.62
CA GLN A 198 6.99 -23.34 11.09
C GLN A 198 6.24 -24.54 10.51
N ASP A 199 5.99 -24.53 9.20
CA ASP A 199 5.72 -25.79 8.52
C ASP A 199 6.97 -26.66 8.67
N LYS A 200 6.86 -27.73 9.45
CA LYS A 200 7.84 -28.81 9.41
C LYS A 200 7.75 -29.44 8.02
N TYR A 201 8.54 -28.93 7.08
CA TYR A 201 8.77 -29.48 5.74
C TYR A 201 7.52 -29.63 4.86
N SER A 202 7.47 -28.92 3.74
CA SER A 202 6.91 -29.51 2.52
C SER A 202 8.07 -29.78 1.58
N PHE A 203 8.24 -31.06 1.24
CA PHE A 203 9.08 -31.54 0.14
C PHE A 203 8.57 -31.01 -1.21
#